data_AF-B7QHR5-F1
#
_entry.id   AF-B7QHR5-F1
#
_cell.length_a   1.000
_cell.length_b   1.000
_cell.length_c   1.000
_cell.angle_alpha   90.00
_cell.angle_beta   90.00
_cell.angle_gamma   90.00
#
_symmetry.space_group_name_H-M   'P 1'
#
loop_
_entity.id
_entity.type
_entity.pdbx_description
1 polymer ?
#
loop_
_entity_poly.entity_id
_entity_poly.type
_entity_poly.pdbx_seq_one_letter_code
_entity_poly.pdbx_strand_id
1 'polypeptide(L)'
;IALSFNIDGLPISKSTKMQLWPIQCMVIELGKAAPFVVGVFAGESKPASANNFLAPVVGELLQLLSQGMSFKGQMIEVSVKSFICDAPARSFVYSIKGHTGYSGCPKCIAEGTYTNKKVFYPSKISTLRTDDSIRRQTDPDHHHDVSALTELPIDCISTAPLDYMHLLCLGVQKKLLGLWLGGPLDVRLGPVGRKRLSD
;
A
#
# COMPACT_ATOMS: atom_id res chain seq x y z
N ILE A 1 -7.45 -11.26 -18.62
CA ILE A 1 -8.05 -10.65 -17.41
C ILE A 1 -6.97 -10.03 -16.57
N ALA A 2 -7.28 -8.93 -15.90
CA ALA A 2 -6.38 -8.21 -15.03
C ALA A 2 -6.90 -8.26 -13.58
N LEU A 3 -6.00 -8.59 -12.66
CA LEU A 3 -6.31 -8.74 -11.24
C LEU A 3 -5.74 -7.57 -10.44
N SER A 4 -6.55 -7.01 -9.54
CA SER A 4 -6.12 -6.07 -8.52
C SER A 4 -6.30 -6.69 -7.14
N PHE A 5 -5.26 -6.64 -6.34
CA PHE A 5 -5.28 -7.11 -4.96
C PHE A 5 -5.35 -5.94 -3.99
N ASN A 6 -6.00 -6.14 -2.85
CA ASN A 6 -5.97 -5.24 -1.71
C ASN A 6 -5.57 -6.01 -0.46
N ILE A 7 -4.60 -5.48 0.29
CA ILE A 7 -4.11 -6.06 1.54
C ILE A 7 -4.09 -4.97 2.59
N ASP A 8 -4.78 -5.21 3.69
CA ASP A 8 -4.90 -4.27 4.81
C ASP A 8 -4.99 -5.04 6.14
N GLY A 9 -4.72 -4.36 7.25
CA GLY A 9 -4.88 -4.87 8.60
C GLY A 9 -6.00 -4.12 9.32
N LEU A 10 -7.02 -4.84 9.80
CA LEU A 10 -8.16 -4.24 10.50
C LEU A 10 -8.42 -4.91 11.86
N PRO A 11 -8.79 -4.14 12.90
CA PRO A 11 -9.20 -4.72 14.18
C PRO A 11 -10.54 -5.46 14.03
N ILE A 12 -10.64 -6.67 14.57
CA ILE A 12 -11.89 -7.45 14.56
C ILE A 12 -12.88 -6.92 15.59
N SER A 13 -12.37 -6.49 16.76
CA SER A 13 -13.16 -5.91 17.82
C SER A 13 -12.37 -4.81 18.52
N LYS A 14 -13.09 -3.86 19.13
CA LYS A 14 -12.50 -2.86 20.03
C LYS A 14 -12.13 -3.45 21.40
N SER A 15 -12.69 -4.61 21.77
CA SER A 15 -12.49 -5.24 23.07
C SER A 15 -11.33 -6.24 23.12
N THR A 16 -10.78 -6.63 21.97
CA THR A 16 -9.67 -7.60 21.88
C THR A 16 -8.54 -7.02 21.05
N LYS A 17 -7.34 -7.62 21.17
CA LYS A 17 -6.21 -7.29 20.30
C LYS A 17 -6.28 -7.96 18.92
N MET A 18 -7.36 -8.70 18.65
CA MET A 18 -7.50 -9.47 17.42
C MET A 18 -7.55 -8.56 16.19
N GLN A 19 -6.71 -8.89 15.22
CA GLN A 19 -6.60 -8.25 13.93
C GLN A 19 -6.88 -9.28 12.83
N LEU A 20 -7.54 -8.81 11.78
CA LEU A 20 -7.76 -9.53 10.54
C LEU A 20 -6.86 -8.91 9.47
N TRP A 21 -6.25 -9.77 8.66
CA TRP A 21 -5.44 -9.38 7.51
C TRP A 21 -5.98 -10.11 6.27
N PRO A 22 -7.00 -9.56 5.60
CA PRO A 22 -7.51 -10.13 4.37
C PRO A 22 -6.63 -9.76 3.17
N ILE A 23 -6.49 -10.73 2.26
CA ILE A 23 -6.06 -10.51 0.88
C ILE A 23 -7.33 -10.56 0.04
N GLN A 24 -7.70 -9.44 -0.54
CA GLN A 24 -8.86 -9.31 -1.43
C GLN A 24 -8.37 -9.23 -2.88
N CYS A 25 -9.16 -9.78 -3.79
CA CYS A 25 -8.92 -9.77 -5.22
C CYS A 25 -10.13 -9.19 -5.95
N MET A 26 -9.88 -8.43 -7.00
CA MET A 26 -10.88 -7.93 -7.94
C MET A 26 -10.43 -8.26 -9.36
N VAL A 27 -11.36 -8.78 -10.17
CA VAL A 27 -11.18 -8.93 -11.62
C VAL A 27 -11.67 -7.66 -12.29
N ILE A 28 -10.77 -6.91 -12.90
CA ILE A 28 -11.05 -5.55 -13.41
C ILE A 28 -12.11 -5.56 -14.51
N GLU A 29 -12.08 -6.55 -15.39
CA GLU A 29 -13.02 -6.65 -16.51
C GLU A 29 -14.46 -6.96 -16.07
N LEU A 30 -14.67 -7.40 -14.82
CA LEU A 30 -16.01 -7.58 -14.26
C LEU A 30 -16.63 -6.25 -13.77
N GLY A 31 -15.92 -5.13 -13.90
CA GLY A 31 -16.44 -3.79 -13.68
C GLY A 31 -16.91 -3.55 -12.25
N LYS A 32 -18.22 -3.54 -12.02
CA LYS A 32 -18.85 -3.22 -10.72
C LYS A 32 -18.87 -4.40 -9.74
N ALA A 33 -18.27 -5.55 -10.10
CA ALA A 33 -18.15 -6.67 -9.18
C ALA A 33 -17.37 -6.26 -7.94
N ALA A 34 -17.88 -6.63 -6.76
CA ALA A 34 -17.18 -6.39 -5.52
C ALA A 34 -15.89 -7.22 -5.44
N PRO A 35 -14.82 -6.73 -4.79
CA PRO A 35 -13.69 -7.56 -4.42
C PRO A 35 -14.16 -8.77 -3.61
N PHE A 36 -13.49 -9.89 -3.80
CA PHE A 36 -13.70 -11.11 -3.02
C PHE A 36 -12.42 -11.48 -2.28
N VAL A 37 -12.58 -12.20 -1.17
CA VAL A 37 -11.46 -12.60 -0.32
C VAL A 37 -10.80 -13.85 -0.92
N VAL A 38 -9.48 -13.81 -1.08
CA VAL A 38 -8.64 -14.93 -1.57
C VAL A 38 -7.70 -15.48 -0.50
N GLY A 39 -7.52 -14.75 0.60
CA GLY A 39 -6.75 -15.20 1.74
C GLY A 39 -7.09 -14.40 2.99
N VAL A 40 -6.96 -15.00 4.16
CA VAL A 40 -7.21 -14.34 5.45
C VAL A 40 -6.24 -14.85 6.49
N PHE A 41 -5.66 -13.93 7.24
CA PHE A 41 -5.01 -14.22 8.52
C PHE A 41 -5.79 -13.55 9.66
N ALA A 42 -5.92 -14.25 10.79
CA ALA A 42 -6.49 -13.70 12.02
C ALA A 42 -5.59 -14.03 13.20
N GLY A 43 -5.24 -13.02 14.00
CA GLY A 43 -4.38 -13.19 15.18
C GLY A 43 -4.36 -11.94 16.06
N GLU A 44 -3.74 -12.02 17.23
CA GLU A 44 -3.62 -10.87 18.15
C GLU A 44 -2.63 -9.79 17.68
N SER A 45 -1.94 -10.05 16.58
CA SER A 45 -0.97 -9.17 15.94
C SER A 45 -1.03 -9.37 14.43
N LYS A 46 -0.28 -8.54 13.69
CA LYS A 46 -0.06 -8.78 12.25
C LYS A 46 0.65 -10.13 12.02
N PRO A 47 0.54 -10.73 10.82
CA PRO A 47 1.27 -11.97 10.55
C PRO A 47 2.76 -11.80 10.81
N ALA A 48 3.37 -12.80 11.46
CA ALA A 48 4.78 -12.71 11.89
C ALA A 48 5.75 -12.59 10.70
N SER A 49 5.40 -13.20 9.56
CA SER A 49 6.14 -13.13 8.31
C SER A 49 5.19 -12.76 7.17
N ALA A 50 5.53 -11.69 6.45
CA ALA A 50 4.82 -11.30 5.24
C ALA A 50 4.95 -12.38 4.15
N ASN A 51 6.13 -12.99 4.03
CA ASN A 51 6.38 -14.02 3.02
C ASN A 51 5.53 -15.27 3.27
N ASN A 52 5.46 -15.76 4.52
CA ASN A 52 4.60 -16.91 4.83
C ASN A 52 3.11 -16.60 4.63
N PHE A 53 2.71 -15.37 4.93
CA PHE A 53 1.34 -14.90 4.72
C PHE A 53 0.97 -14.82 3.24
N LEU A 54 1.90 -14.39 2.37
CA LEU A 54 1.69 -14.22 0.93
C LEU A 54 1.93 -15.50 0.12
N ALA A 55 2.72 -16.44 0.63
CA ALA A 55 3.18 -17.62 -0.12
C ALA A 55 2.06 -18.40 -0.84
N PRO A 56 0.89 -18.68 -0.23
CA PRO A 56 -0.19 -19.38 -0.93
C PRO A 56 -0.68 -18.61 -2.18
N VAL A 57 -0.96 -17.32 -2.02
CA VAL A 57 -1.47 -16.46 -3.12
C VAL A 57 -0.40 -16.26 -4.18
N VAL A 58 0.86 -16.05 -3.80
CA VAL A 58 1.98 -15.89 -4.75
C VAL A 58 2.18 -17.16 -5.57
N GLY A 59 2.14 -18.34 -4.95
CA GLY A 59 2.31 -19.60 -5.65
C GLY A 59 1.21 -19.86 -6.69
N GLU A 60 -0.05 -19.66 -6.31
CA GLU A 60 -1.19 -19.79 -7.24
C GLU A 60 -1.12 -18.75 -8.35
N LEU A 61 -0.77 -17.51 -8.02
CA LEU A 61 -0.69 -16.41 -8.99
C LEU A 61 0.44 -16.64 -9.99
N LEU A 62 1.59 -17.20 -9.57
CA LEU A 62 2.68 -17.55 -10.47
C LEU A 62 2.24 -18.58 -11.52
N GLN A 63 1.44 -19.58 -11.12
CA GLN A 63 0.85 -20.55 -12.05
C GLN A 63 -0.13 -19.87 -13.00
N LEU A 64 -1.03 -19.03 -12.49
CA LEU A 64 -2.01 -18.30 -13.31
C LEU A 64 -1.35 -17.35 -14.32
N LEU A 65 -0.29 -16.65 -13.94
CA LEU A 65 0.43 -15.72 -14.82
C LEU A 65 1.23 -16.44 -15.91
N SER A 66 1.72 -17.65 -15.63
CA SER A 66 2.51 -18.43 -16.61
C SER A 66 1.66 -19.27 -17.55
N GLN A 67 0.55 -19.82 -17.06
CA GLN A 67 -0.28 -20.78 -17.79
C GLN A 67 -1.61 -20.18 -18.27
N GLY A 68 -2.04 -19.06 -17.70
CA GLY A 68 -3.40 -18.56 -17.85
C GLY A 68 -4.44 -19.42 -17.13
N MET A 69 -5.71 -19.20 -17.43
CA MET A 69 -6.85 -19.93 -16.87
C MET A 69 -7.71 -20.49 -18.00
N SER A 70 -8.06 -21.78 -17.93
CA SER A 70 -9.03 -22.38 -18.86
C SER A 70 -10.46 -22.11 -18.40
N PHE A 71 -11.28 -21.50 -19.25
CA PHE A 71 -12.69 -21.26 -18.98
C PHE A 71 -13.52 -21.53 -20.24
N LYS A 72 -14.50 -22.45 -20.13
CA LYS A 72 -15.35 -22.89 -21.26
C LYS A 72 -14.55 -23.30 -22.51
N GLY A 73 -13.39 -23.94 -22.31
CA GLY A 73 -12.51 -24.40 -23.39
C GLY A 73 -11.65 -23.30 -24.03
N GLN A 74 -11.71 -22.06 -23.52
CA GLN A 74 -10.83 -20.97 -23.95
C GLN A 74 -9.75 -20.72 -22.90
N MET A 75 -8.52 -20.51 -23.37
CA MET A 75 -7.42 -20.06 -22.52
C MET A 75 -7.49 -18.55 -22.36
N ILE A 76 -7.60 -18.11 -21.11
CA ILE A 76 -7.65 -16.71 -20.71
C ILE A 76 -6.31 -16.35 -20.09
N GLU A 77 -5.61 -15.40 -20.71
CA GLU A 77 -4.40 -14.82 -20.13
C GLU A 77 -4.73 -14.04 -18.85
N VAL A 78 -3.91 -14.20 -17.81
CA VAL A 78 -4.07 -13.50 -16.53
C VAL A 78 -2.89 -12.54 -16.36
N SER A 79 -3.18 -11.33 -15.86
CA SER A 79 -2.17 -10.33 -15.52
C SER A 79 -2.49 -9.69 -14.17
N VAL A 80 -1.48 -9.12 -13.51
CA VAL A 80 -1.66 -8.32 -12.29
C VAL A 80 -1.62 -6.84 -12.65
N LYS A 81 -2.67 -6.10 -12.28
CA LYS A 81 -2.70 -4.65 -12.41
C LYS A 81 -2.07 -3.98 -11.19
N SER A 82 -2.41 -4.41 -9.98
CA SER A 82 -1.96 -3.73 -8.78
C SER A 82 -2.05 -4.56 -7.49
N PHE A 83 -1.13 -4.29 -6.56
CA PHE A 83 -1.25 -4.56 -5.14
C PHE A 83 -1.48 -3.26 -4.38
N ILE A 84 -2.71 -3.04 -3.94
CA ILE A 84 -3.16 -1.83 -3.25
C ILE A 84 -3.00 -2.05 -1.75
N CYS A 85 -2.25 -1.16 -1.11
CA CYS A 85 -2.02 -1.18 0.32
C CYS A 85 -1.89 0.25 0.85
N ASP A 86 -2.34 0.47 2.07
CA ASP A 86 -1.96 1.65 2.84
C ASP A 86 -0.44 1.64 3.14
N ALA A 87 0.08 2.69 3.78
CA ALA A 87 1.52 2.80 4.00
C ALA A 87 2.08 1.71 4.94
N PRO A 88 1.51 1.44 6.13
CA PRO A 88 1.89 0.32 6.98
C PRO A 88 1.83 -1.06 6.30
N ALA A 89 0.73 -1.41 5.64
CA ALA A 89 0.56 -2.71 4.99
C ALA A 89 1.55 -2.85 3.83
N ARG A 90 1.80 -1.78 3.05
CA ARG A 90 2.82 -1.78 1.99
C ARG A 90 4.21 -2.11 2.52
N SER A 91 4.64 -1.42 3.57
CA SER A 91 5.95 -1.65 4.18
C SER A 91 6.09 -3.09 4.69
N PHE A 92 5.00 -3.68 5.19
CA PHE A 92 4.96 -5.07 5.58
C PHE A 92 5.06 -6.03 4.39
N VAL A 93 4.18 -5.92 3.39
CA VAL A 93 4.11 -6.89 2.27
C VAL A 93 5.30 -6.79 1.31
N TYR A 94 5.85 -5.60 1.09
CA TYR A 94 7.04 -5.39 0.27
C TYR A 94 8.34 -5.53 1.08
N SER A 95 8.27 -5.76 2.39
CA SER A 95 9.45 -5.82 3.27
C SER A 95 10.37 -4.60 3.13
N ILE A 96 9.77 -3.41 3.09
CA ILE A 96 10.46 -2.12 2.96
C ILE A 96 10.26 -1.23 4.18
N LYS A 97 11.12 -0.22 4.32
CA LYS A 97 11.09 0.78 5.38
C LYS A 97 9.72 1.46 5.46
N GLY A 98 9.26 1.67 6.69
CA GLY A 98 8.03 2.41 7.00
C GLY A 98 8.05 3.86 6.51
N HIS A 99 6.87 4.43 6.27
CA HIS A 99 6.67 5.84 5.91
C HIS A 99 7.22 6.84 6.95
N THR A 100 7.52 6.39 8.17
CA THR A 100 8.14 7.19 9.24
C THR A 100 9.67 7.07 9.30
N GLY A 101 10.29 6.25 8.44
CA GLY A 101 11.74 6.12 8.34
C GLY A 101 12.37 7.19 7.44
N TYR A 102 13.69 7.34 7.52
CA TYR A 102 14.47 8.25 6.66
C TYR A 102 14.45 7.77 5.20
N SER A 103 14.79 6.52 4.93
CA SER A 103 14.70 5.91 3.58
C SER A 103 13.33 5.24 3.34
N GLY A 104 12.24 5.88 3.74
CA GLY A 104 10.88 5.29 3.72
C GLY A 104 10.05 5.56 2.45
N CYS A 105 10.53 6.37 1.51
CA CYS A 105 9.79 6.62 0.27
C CYS A 105 9.77 5.37 -0.64
N PRO A 106 8.60 4.82 -0.99
CA PRO A 106 8.51 3.61 -1.80
C PRO A 106 8.69 3.88 -3.31
N LYS A 107 8.83 5.14 -3.72
CA LYS A 107 8.87 5.53 -5.16
C LYS A 107 10.20 6.13 -5.59
N CYS A 108 10.96 6.72 -4.67
CA CYS A 108 12.25 7.34 -4.98
C CYS A 108 13.21 7.21 -3.80
N ILE A 109 14.48 7.53 -4.02
CA ILE A 109 15.55 7.46 -3.01
C ILE A 109 15.66 8.73 -2.16
N ALA A 110 14.59 9.55 -2.09
CA ALA A 110 14.62 10.74 -1.27
C ALA A 110 14.79 10.37 0.21
N GLU A 111 15.77 10.99 0.86
CA GLU A 111 16.00 10.83 2.29
C GLU A 111 15.08 11.78 3.06
N GLY A 112 14.40 11.24 4.06
CA GLY A 112 13.60 12.02 4.99
C GLY A 112 14.47 12.83 5.95
N THR A 113 13.94 13.92 6.46
CA THR A 113 14.55 14.73 7.52
C THR A 113 13.66 14.71 8.75
N TYR A 114 14.24 14.49 9.92
CA TYR A 114 13.50 14.50 11.18
C TYR A 114 13.41 15.92 11.73
N THR A 115 12.20 16.40 11.95
CA THR A 115 11.92 17.71 12.54
C THR A 115 10.61 17.63 13.32
N ASN A 116 10.50 18.31 14.47
CA ASN A 116 9.26 18.36 15.25
C ASN A 116 8.58 16.99 15.47
N LYS A 117 9.38 15.98 15.82
CA LYS A 117 8.96 14.59 16.08
C LYS A 117 8.35 13.86 14.88
N LYS A 118 8.64 14.30 13.66
CA LYS A 118 8.13 13.70 12.42
C LYS A 118 9.25 13.66 11.38
N VAL A 119 9.20 12.65 10.52
CA VAL A 119 10.04 12.61 9.31
C VAL A 119 9.28 13.27 8.17
N PHE A 120 9.96 14.17 7.45
CA PHE A 120 9.44 14.87 6.29
C PHE A 120 10.33 14.59 5.09
N TYR A 121 9.74 14.48 3.91
CA TYR A 121 10.50 14.33 2.68
C TYR A 121 10.63 15.68 1.96
N PRO A 122 11.74 15.90 1.24
CA PRO A 122 11.89 17.08 0.39
C PRO A 122 10.73 17.19 -0.62
N SER A 123 10.37 18.42 -0.99
CA SER A 123 9.34 18.66 -2.00
C SER A 123 9.74 18.20 -3.41
N LYS A 124 11.04 17.97 -3.64
CA LYS A 124 11.58 17.55 -4.94
C LYS A 124 11.67 16.02 -4.99
N ILE A 125 11.14 15.45 -6.08
CA ILE A 125 11.30 14.03 -6.40
C ILE A 125 12.78 13.74 -6.66
N SER A 126 13.33 12.77 -5.94
CA SER A 126 14.69 12.25 -6.16
C SER A 126 14.70 11.18 -7.25
N THR A 127 15.82 10.52 -7.48
CA THR A 127 15.92 9.38 -8.41
C THR A 127 14.87 8.33 -8.10
N LEU A 128 14.10 7.94 -9.11
CA LEU A 128 13.02 6.97 -8.97
C LEU A 128 13.58 5.57 -8.70
N ARG A 129 12.87 4.82 -7.87
CA ARG A 129 13.12 3.38 -7.72
C ARG A 129 12.59 2.64 -8.94
N THR A 130 13.29 1.59 -9.33
CA THR A 130 12.92 0.69 -10.42
C THR A 130 12.61 -0.70 -9.88
N ASP A 131 11.88 -1.51 -10.64
CA ASP A 131 11.66 -2.92 -10.28
C ASP A 131 12.97 -3.66 -9.99
N ASP A 132 13.97 -3.46 -10.85
CA ASP A 132 15.31 -4.00 -10.68
C ASP A 132 16.01 -3.53 -9.39
N SER A 133 15.87 -2.25 -9.01
CA SER A 133 16.42 -1.75 -7.74
C SER A 133 15.79 -2.41 -6.51
N ILE A 134 14.50 -2.77 -6.58
CA ILE A 134 13.78 -3.47 -5.51
C ILE A 134 14.24 -4.93 -5.43
N ARG A 135 14.33 -5.62 -6.58
CA ARG A 135 14.75 -7.03 -6.67
C ARG A 135 16.21 -7.23 -6.23
N ARG A 136 17.10 -6.31 -6.63
CA ARG A 136 18.52 -6.34 -6.24
C ARG A 136 18.78 -5.69 -4.87
N GLN A 137 17.75 -5.14 -4.23
CA GLN A 137 17.82 -4.43 -2.95
C GLN A 137 18.96 -3.40 -2.90
N THR A 138 19.10 -2.56 -3.93
CA THR A 138 20.26 -1.65 -4.09
C THR A 138 20.35 -0.55 -3.03
N ASP A 139 19.29 -0.35 -2.24
CA ASP A 139 19.23 0.60 -1.13
C ASP A 139 19.01 -0.14 0.21
N PRO A 140 20.09 -0.52 0.91
CA PRO A 140 20.01 -1.33 2.13
C PRO A 140 19.19 -0.68 3.26
N ASP A 141 19.13 0.67 3.32
CA ASP A 141 18.37 1.38 4.35
C ASP A 141 16.86 1.36 4.09
N HIS A 142 16.47 1.14 2.83
CA HIS A 142 15.08 0.99 2.41
C HIS A 142 14.55 -0.44 2.59
N HIS A 143 15.40 -1.46 2.51
CA HIS A 143 14.96 -2.86 2.49
C HIS A 143 15.12 -3.53 3.85
N HIS A 144 14.14 -4.33 4.26
CA HIS A 144 14.19 -5.15 5.47
C HIS A 144 14.45 -6.63 5.14
N ASP A 145 13.84 -7.12 4.07
CA ASP A 145 13.98 -8.50 3.59
C ASP A 145 13.55 -8.56 2.10
N VAL A 146 13.76 -9.70 1.45
CA VAL A 146 13.22 -9.98 0.12
C VAL A 146 11.74 -10.34 0.24
N SER A 147 10.87 -9.64 -0.48
CA SER A 147 9.42 -9.90 -0.48
C SER A 147 9.05 -11.03 -1.44
N ALA A 148 8.13 -11.90 -1.02
CA ALA A 148 7.52 -12.92 -1.87
C ALA A 148 6.88 -12.34 -3.15
N LEU A 149 6.44 -11.07 -3.14
CA LEU A 149 5.90 -10.42 -4.34
C LEU A 149 6.94 -10.25 -5.45
N THR A 150 8.23 -10.23 -5.11
CA THR A 150 9.31 -10.19 -6.11
C THR A 150 9.48 -11.52 -6.84
N GLU A 151 8.85 -12.61 -6.42
CA GLU A 151 8.84 -13.86 -7.19
C GLU A 151 7.94 -13.78 -8.43
N LEU A 152 6.95 -12.88 -8.42
CA LEU A 152 6.02 -12.71 -9.52
C LEU A 152 6.70 -11.98 -10.70
N PRO A 153 6.35 -12.31 -11.95
CA PRO A 153 6.83 -11.63 -13.15
C PRO A 153 6.10 -10.30 -13.37
N ILE A 154 6.16 -9.41 -12.38
CA ILE A 154 5.52 -8.10 -12.38
C ILE A 154 6.54 -7.02 -12.02
N ASP A 155 6.28 -5.78 -12.44
CA ASP A 155 7.07 -4.63 -11.99
C ASP A 155 6.56 -4.16 -10.62
N CYS A 156 7.40 -4.32 -9.59
CA CYS A 156 7.05 -4.06 -8.18
C CYS A 156 6.85 -2.58 -7.86
N ILE A 157 7.23 -1.67 -8.76
CA ILE A 157 7.02 -0.22 -8.59
C ILE A 157 5.70 0.21 -9.23
N SER A 158 5.48 -0.15 -10.49
CA SER A 158 4.31 0.22 -11.27
C SER A 158 3.02 -0.44 -10.75
N THR A 159 3.12 -1.68 -10.26
CA THR A 159 1.98 -2.41 -9.67
C THR A 159 1.70 -2.04 -8.22
N ALA A 160 2.50 -1.17 -7.59
CA ALA A 160 2.29 -0.73 -6.21
C ALA A 160 1.75 0.72 -6.16
N PRO A 161 0.48 0.99 -6.53
CA PRO A 161 -0.07 2.34 -6.54
C PRO A 161 -0.02 2.96 -5.14
N LEU A 162 0.12 4.28 -5.04
CA LEU A 162 0.01 4.99 -3.78
C LEU A 162 -1.48 5.16 -3.41
N ASP A 163 -1.85 4.89 -2.16
CA ASP A 163 -3.24 4.96 -1.72
C ASP A 163 -3.71 6.42 -1.57
N TYR A 164 -4.59 6.84 -2.47
CA TYR A 164 -5.19 8.17 -2.49
C TYR A 164 -5.94 8.50 -1.20
N MET A 165 -6.69 7.56 -0.65
CA MET A 165 -7.51 7.78 0.54
C MET A 165 -6.63 8.08 1.75
N HIS A 166 -5.59 7.27 1.98
CA HIS A 166 -4.71 7.45 3.13
C HIS A 166 -3.75 8.62 2.97
N LEU A 167 -3.27 8.89 1.76
CA LEU A 167 -2.28 9.96 1.53
C LEU A 167 -2.91 11.34 1.38
N LEU A 168 -3.93 11.48 0.53
CA LEU A 168 -4.51 12.79 0.21
C LEU A 168 -5.72 13.10 1.09
N CYS A 169 -6.72 12.21 1.14
CA CYS A 169 -7.94 12.49 1.92
C CYS A 169 -7.68 12.50 3.43
N LEU A 170 -7.16 11.39 3.97
CA LEU A 170 -6.92 11.24 5.41
C LEU A 170 -5.58 11.84 5.85
N GLY A 171 -4.60 11.92 4.96
CA GLY A 171 -3.29 12.49 5.25
C GLY A 171 -3.28 14.01 5.14
N VAL A 172 -3.37 14.53 3.91
CA VAL A 172 -3.25 15.97 3.65
C VAL A 172 -4.51 16.74 4.04
N GLN A 173 -5.67 16.36 3.49
CA GLN A 173 -6.90 17.14 3.64
C GLN A 173 -7.34 17.20 5.10
N LYS A 174 -7.36 16.07 5.81
CA LYS A 174 -7.66 16.03 7.25
C LYS A 174 -6.73 16.93 8.08
N LYS A 175 -5.43 16.96 7.75
CA LYS A 175 -4.45 17.80 8.44
C LYS A 175 -4.71 19.29 8.18
N LEU A 176 -4.96 19.67 6.92
CA LEU A 176 -5.28 21.05 6.55
C LEU A 176 -6.55 21.53 7.26
N LEU A 177 -7.62 20.74 7.24
CA LEU A 177 -8.86 21.04 7.96
C LEU A 177 -8.62 21.23 9.46
N GLY A 178 -7.82 20.36 10.09
CA GLY A 178 -7.44 20.50 11.50
C GLY A 178 -6.70 21.81 11.79
N LEU A 179 -5.74 22.19 10.94
CA LEU A 179 -4.98 23.44 11.08
C LEU A 179 -5.89 24.67 10.87
N TRP A 180 -6.73 24.66 9.83
CA TRP A 180 -7.59 25.78 9.48
C TRP A 180 -8.73 26.00 10.48
N LEU A 181 -9.27 24.95 11.09
CA LEU A 181 -10.39 25.06 12.03
C LEU A 181 -9.95 25.23 13.49
N GLY A 182 -8.84 24.61 13.89
CA GLY A 182 -8.41 24.55 15.30
C GLY A 182 -6.92 24.71 15.54
N GLY A 183 -6.11 24.98 14.51
CA GLY A 183 -4.67 25.14 14.62
C GLY A 183 -4.21 26.48 15.21
N PRO A 184 -2.90 26.74 15.17
CA PRO A 184 -2.28 28.01 15.53
C PRO A 184 -2.89 29.21 14.77
N LEU A 185 -2.91 30.39 15.40
CA LEU A 185 -3.61 31.58 14.89
C LEU A 185 -3.13 32.07 13.52
N ASP A 186 -1.85 31.88 13.22
CA ASP A 186 -1.19 32.23 11.95
C ASP A 186 -1.70 31.42 10.74
N VAL A 187 -2.22 30.22 10.97
CA VAL A 187 -2.77 29.34 9.92
C VAL A 187 -4.27 29.11 10.04
N ARG A 188 -4.89 29.50 11.15
CA ARG A 188 -6.31 29.26 11.44
C ARG A 188 -7.20 30.26 10.70
N LEU A 189 -8.26 29.76 10.05
CA LEU A 189 -9.21 30.60 9.34
C LEU A 189 -10.17 31.30 10.29
N GLY A 190 -10.43 32.58 9.99
CA GLY A 190 -11.48 33.38 10.61
C GLY A 190 -12.89 32.95 10.19
N PRO A 191 -13.95 33.53 10.77
CA PRO A 191 -15.34 33.09 10.57
C PRO A 191 -15.77 33.02 9.09
N VAL A 192 -15.37 33.99 8.26
CA VAL A 192 -15.69 34.02 6.83
C VAL A 192 -15.02 32.88 6.07
N GLY A 193 -13.75 32.59 6.36
CA GLY A 193 -13.02 31.49 5.72
C GLY A 193 -13.58 30.12 6.10
N ARG A 194 -14.08 29.97 7.33
CA ARG A 194 -14.75 28.74 7.76
C ARG A 194 -16.08 28.52 7.05
N LYS A 195 -16.87 29.57 6.85
CA LYS A 195 -18.13 29.50 6.10
C LYS A 195 -17.91 29.05 4.66
N ARG A 196 -16.85 29.56 4.01
CA ARG A 196 -16.46 29.14 2.65
C ARG A 196 -15.98 27.68 2.52
N LEU A 197 -15.54 27.06 3.62
CA LEU A 197 -15.14 25.64 3.63
C LEU A 197 -16.34 24.68 3.76
N SER A 198 -17.46 25.16 4.30
CA SER A 198 -18.68 24.39 4.47
C SER A 198 -19.64 24.48 3.28
N ASP A 199 -19.46 25.50 2.42
CA ASP A 199 -20.17 25.68 1.16
C ASP A 199 -19.54 24.82 0.05
#